data_AF-A0A1H6K895-F1
#
_entry.id   AF-A0A1H6K895-F1
#
_cell.length_a   1.000
_cell.length_b   1.000
_cell.length_c   1.000
_cell.angle_alpha   90.00
_cell.angle_beta   90.00
_cell.angle_gamma   90.00
#
_symmetry.space_group_name_H-M   'P 1'
#
loop_
_entity.id
_entity.type
_entity.pdbx_description
1 polymer ?
#
loop_
_entity_poly.entity_id
_entity_poly.type
_entity_poly.pdbx_seq_one_letter_code
_entity_poly.pdbx_strand_id
1 'polypeptide(L)'
;MNFKLLPIMMVGLLSFKPMVINDHNGDNNGNGNGKKVTVVTKSSTLKSKDLAAVTKTNLKSNATSNLSAFDKMVLSEYLDLDEKNFAKPELESFKAAFKGYNKLKEEGKIKNEILTIIDFTKSSTERRMWVIDMKTHDILYQTVVSHGRNSGKEFANDFSNARESYKSSLGFYTTAETYMGKHGLSLRLDGLEAGINSNARERDIVIHAADYANENLGKNQGYLGRSLGCPALPNAVAHKIINLIKDESCLFIYHADKQDYLTKSELLK
;
A
#
# COMPACT_ATOMS: atom_id res chain seq x y z
N MET A 1 -11.81 -46.85 30.07
CA MET A 1 -12.13 -45.77 29.11
C MET A 1 -11.04 -45.77 28.04
N ASN A 2 -11.33 -46.33 26.86
CA ASN A 2 -10.40 -46.43 25.74
C ASN A 2 -10.48 -45.16 24.89
N PHE A 3 -9.41 -44.37 24.83
CA PHE A 3 -9.27 -43.29 23.85
C PHE A 3 -8.69 -43.87 22.55
N LYS A 4 -9.52 -43.88 21.50
CA LYS A 4 -9.09 -44.14 20.12
C LYS A 4 -8.30 -42.94 19.60
N LEU A 5 -7.05 -43.17 19.20
CA LEU A 5 -6.23 -42.23 18.43
C LEU A 5 -6.77 -42.17 16.99
N LEU A 6 -7.08 -40.98 16.47
CA LEU A 6 -7.38 -40.78 15.05
C LEU A 6 -6.08 -40.71 14.22
N PRO A 7 -6.08 -41.16 12.95
CA PRO A 7 -4.89 -41.16 12.11
C PRO A 7 -4.61 -39.77 11.53
N ILE A 8 -3.33 -39.40 11.51
CA ILE A 8 -2.80 -38.21 10.83
C ILE A 8 -2.84 -38.48 9.33
N MET A 9 -3.63 -37.71 8.57
CA MET A 9 -3.54 -37.71 7.11
C MET A 9 -2.27 -36.98 6.67
N MET A 10 -1.35 -37.74 6.09
CA MET A 10 -0.24 -37.23 5.29
C MET A 10 -0.81 -36.53 4.05
N VAL A 11 -0.73 -35.19 4.00
CA VAL A 11 -0.95 -34.45 2.76
C VAL A 11 0.33 -34.57 1.93
N GLY A 12 0.22 -35.27 0.80
CA GLY A 12 1.35 -35.52 -0.10
C GLY A 12 1.97 -34.23 -0.64
N LEU A 13 3.29 -34.15 -0.60
CA LEU A 13 4.07 -33.17 -1.36
C LEU A 13 3.85 -33.46 -2.86
N LEU A 14 3.08 -32.61 -3.53
CA LEU A 14 3.07 -32.54 -4.98
C LEU A 14 4.39 -31.89 -5.44
N SER A 15 5.33 -32.74 -5.85
CA SER A 15 6.55 -32.32 -6.55
C SER A 15 6.18 -31.83 -7.95
N PHE A 16 6.14 -30.52 -8.16
CA PHE A 16 5.94 -29.93 -9.49
C PHE A 16 7.24 -29.98 -10.30
N LYS A 17 7.24 -30.74 -11.40
CA LYS A 17 8.27 -30.66 -12.44
C LYS A 17 8.01 -29.42 -13.29
N PRO A 18 9.01 -28.58 -13.57
CA PRO A 18 8.86 -27.48 -14.52
C PRO A 18 8.61 -28.05 -15.93
N MET A 19 7.54 -27.59 -16.58
CA MET A 19 7.27 -27.90 -17.99
C MET A 19 8.02 -26.90 -18.87
N VAL A 20 8.94 -27.41 -19.69
CA VAL A 20 9.66 -26.61 -20.68
C VAL A 20 8.79 -26.49 -21.92
N ILE A 21 8.40 -25.26 -22.25
CA ILE A 21 7.74 -24.96 -23.53
C ILE A 21 8.85 -24.66 -24.54
N ASN A 22 8.91 -25.47 -25.60
CA ASN A 22 9.72 -25.16 -26.78
C ASN A 22 8.83 -24.38 -27.75
N ASP A 23 9.22 -23.14 -28.06
CA ASP A 23 8.64 -22.42 -29.18
C ASP A 23 9.11 -23.09 -30.48
N HIS A 24 8.20 -23.74 -31.19
CA HIS A 24 8.33 -23.99 -32.61
C HIS A 24 7.64 -22.84 -33.34
N ASN A 25 8.38 -21.77 -33.53
CA ASN A 25 8.22 -20.93 -34.71
C ASN A 25 9.60 -20.41 -35.07
N GLY A 26 10.15 -20.98 -36.14
CA GLY A 26 11.40 -20.53 -36.71
C GLY A 26 11.19 -19.16 -37.36
N ASP A 27 12.09 -18.24 -37.04
CA ASP A 27 12.66 -17.34 -38.02
C ASP A 27 14.10 -17.04 -37.60
N ASN A 28 15.01 -17.30 -38.53
CA ASN A 28 16.46 -17.17 -38.40
C ASN A 28 16.87 -15.69 -38.31
N ASN A 29 17.47 -15.25 -37.19
CA ASN A 29 18.74 -14.50 -37.21
C ASN A 29 19.33 -14.24 -35.81
N GLY A 30 20.56 -14.70 -35.59
CA GLY A 30 21.63 -13.95 -34.91
C GLY A 30 21.49 -13.47 -33.46
N ASN A 31 22.04 -14.28 -32.55
CA ASN A 31 22.99 -13.90 -31.48
C ASN A 31 22.51 -13.01 -30.29
N GLY A 32 22.50 -13.60 -29.07
CA GLY A 32 22.84 -12.86 -27.84
C GLY A 32 21.92 -12.97 -26.61
N ASN A 33 22.04 -14.08 -25.87
CA ASN A 33 21.99 -14.16 -24.40
C ASN A 33 20.90 -13.40 -23.59
N GLY A 34 19.62 -13.74 -23.80
CA GLY A 34 18.52 -13.35 -22.91
C GLY A 34 18.37 -14.30 -21.71
N LYS A 35 18.63 -13.81 -20.49
CA LYS A 35 18.42 -14.53 -19.23
C LYS A 35 16.91 -14.83 -19.07
N LYS A 36 16.51 -16.11 -19.13
CA LYS A 36 15.12 -16.57 -18.89
C LYS A 36 14.66 -16.14 -17.49
N VAL A 37 13.64 -15.30 -17.42
CA VAL A 37 12.94 -14.97 -16.17
C VAL A 37 11.69 -15.84 -16.09
N THR A 38 11.59 -16.69 -15.08
CA THR A 38 10.43 -17.56 -14.83
C THR A 38 9.51 -16.86 -13.86
N VAL A 39 8.33 -16.44 -14.33
CA VAL A 39 7.24 -15.95 -13.47
C VAL A 39 6.38 -17.16 -13.11
N VAL A 40 6.35 -17.55 -11.83
CA VAL A 40 5.48 -18.60 -11.31
C VAL A 40 4.38 -17.91 -10.50
N THR A 41 3.19 -17.75 -11.07
CA THR A 41 2.00 -17.32 -10.32
C THR A 41 1.22 -18.53 -9.83
N LYS A 42 0.60 -18.42 -8.65
CA LYS A 42 -0.18 -19.50 -8.01
C LYS A 42 -1.63 -19.60 -8.49
N SER A 43 -2.04 -18.78 -9.45
CA SER A 43 -3.44 -18.73 -9.92
C SER A 43 -3.54 -19.20 -11.37
N SER A 44 -3.67 -20.52 -11.53
CA SER A 44 -4.25 -21.08 -12.75
C SER A 44 -5.67 -20.54 -12.90
N THR A 45 -5.95 -19.90 -14.04
CA THR A 45 -7.22 -19.28 -14.48
C THR A 45 -7.40 -17.80 -14.15
N LEU A 46 -6.59 -16.95 -14.81
CA LEU A 46 -7.03 -15.60 -15.19
C LEU A 46 -8.32 -15.73 -16.00
N LYS A 47 -9.48 -15.45 -15.39
CA LYS A 47 -10.73 -15.30 -16.13
C LYS A 47 -10.59 -14.05 -16.99
N SER A 48 -10.72 -14.23 -18.30
CA SER A 48 -10.57 -13.23 -19.37
C SER A 48 -11.37 -11.93 -19.21
N LYS A 49 -12.27 -11.83 -18.22
CA LYS A 49 -13.04 -10.62 -17.89
C LYS A 49 -12.31 -9.66 -16.95
N ASP A 50 -11.42 -10.14 -16.09
CA ASP A 50 -10.71 -9.28 -15.12
C ASP A 50 -9.52 -8.55 -15.78
N LEU A 51 -8.89 -9.16 -16.79
CA LEU A 51 -7.97 -8.46 -17.69
C LEU A 51 -8.66 -7.33 -18.47
N ALA A 52 -9.94 -7.50 -18.83
CA ALA A 52 -10.71 -6.53 -19.60
C ALA A 52 -11.21 -5.34 -18.76
N ALA A 53 -11.40 -5.53 -17.45
CA ALA A 53 -11.74 -4.45 -16.53
C ALA A 53 -10.53 -3.56 -16.23
N VAL A 54 -9.34 -4.16 -16.08
CA VAL A 54 -8.07 -3.42 -15.88
C VAL A 54 -7.63 -2.68 -17.15
N THR A 55 -7.98 -3.14 -18.35
CA THR A 55 -7.64 -2.47 -19.61
C THR A 55 -8.63 -1.39 -20.07
N LYS A 56 -9.86 -1.34 -19.52
CA LYS A 56 -10.90 -0.44 -20.05
C LYS A 56 -10.75 1.03 -19.66
N THR A 57 -10.03 1.35 -18.60
CA THR A 57 -9.89 2.76 -18.19
C THR A 57 -8.65 3.44 -18.80
N ASN A 58 -7.73 2.70 -19.44
CA ASN A 58 -6.55 3.34 -20.04
C ASN A 58 -5.76 2.56 -21.11
N LEU A 59 -6.34 1.64 -21.89
CA LEU A 59 -5.60 1.11 -23.06
C LEU A 59 -6.50 1.01 -24.30
N LYS A 60 -6.20 1.83 -25.31
CA LYS A 60 -6.48 1.46 -26.71
C LYS A 60 -5.84 0.08 -26.94
N SER A 61 -6.64 -0.85 -27.43
CA SER A 61 -6.29 -2.23 -27.74
C SER A 61 -5.10 -2.30 -28.72
N ASN A 62 -3.88 -2.34 -28.18
CA ASN A 62 -2.62 -2.79 -28.80
C ASN A 62 -1.41 -2.76 -27.84
N ALA A 63 -1.62 -2.55 -26.52
CA ALA A 63 -0.54 -2.22 -25.58
C ALA A 63 -0.08 -3.39 -24.66
N THR A 64 -0.59 -4.61 -24.85
CA THR A 64 -0.16 -5.75 -24.02
C THR A 64 1.30 -6.18 -24.28
N SER A 65 1.94 -5.70 -25.35
CA SER A 65 3.33 -6.01 -25.71
C SER A 65 4.40 -5.05 -25.17
N ASN A 66 4.04 -3.87 -24.61
CA ASN A 66 5.01 -2.80 -24.27
C ASN A 66 5.13 -2.44 -22.78
N LEU A 67 4.57 -3.21 -21.85
CA LEU A 67 4.76 -2.95 -20.41
C LEU A 67 6.21 -3.24 -19.99
N SER A 68 6.79 -2.35 -19.17
CA SER A 68 8.11 -2.57 -18.58
C SER A 68 8.10 -3.81 -17.67
N ALA A 69 9.28 -4.39 -17.40
CA ALA A 69 9.38 -5.52 -16.46
C ALA A 69 8.84 -5.15 -15.07
N PHE A 70 9.08 -3.91 -14.62
CA PHE A 70 8.56 -3.40 -13.37
C PHE A 70 7.02 -3.30 -13.38
N ASP A 71 6.43 -2.77 -14.46
CA ASP A 71 4.96 -2.66 -14.55
C ASP A 71 4.28 -4.04 -14.55
N LYS A 72 4.90 -5.04 -15.20
CA LYS A 72 4.41 -6.42 -15.16
C LYS A 72 4.47 -7.01 -13.75
N MET A 73 5.56 -6.74 -13.02
CA MET A 73 5.71 -7.16 -11.62
C MET A 73 4.64 -6.51 -10.73
N VAL A 74 4.48 -5.18 -10.81
CA VAL A 74 3.44 -4.45 -10.08
C VAL A 74 2.05 -5.02 -10.38
N LEU A 75 1.74 -5.27 -11.65
CA LEU A 75 0.44 -5.80 -12.04
C LEU A 75 0.23 -7.22 -11.49
N SER A 76 1.25 -8.08 -11.50
CA SER A 76 1.18 -9.41 -10.89
C SER A 76 0.84 -9.30 -9.40
N GLU A 77 1.60 -8.50 -8.67
CA GLU A 77 1.46 -8.30 -7.23
C GLU A 77 0.10 -7.68 -6.87
N TYR A 78 -0.35 -6.72 -7.66
CA TYR A 78 -1.67 -6.09 -7.49
C TYR A 78 -2.83 -7.07 -7.75
N LEU A 79 -2.69 -7.93 -8.76
CA LEU A 79 -3.69 -8.95 -9.07
C LEU A 79 -3.75 -10.02 -7.98
N ASP A 80 -2.61 -10.38 -7.40
CA ASP A 80 -2.48 -11.37 -6.33
C ASP A 80 -2.96 -10.85 -4.96
N LEU A 81 -3.24 -9.55 -4.81
CA LEU A 81 -3.88 -9.02 -3.59
C LEU A 81 -5.22 -9.73 -3.33
N ASP A 82 -5.33 -10.37 -2.16
CA ASP A 82 -6.56 -10.96 -1.64
C ASP A 82 -7.37 -9.89 -0.92
N GLU A 83 -8.44 -9.47 -1.59
CA GLU A 83 -9.36 -8.44 -1.13
C GLU A 83 -10.08 -8.83 0.17
N LYS A 84 -10.28 -10.13 0.44
CA LYS A 84 -11.20 -10.64 1.46
C LYS A 84 -12.57 -9.96 1.40
N ASN A 85 -12.74 -8.88 2.17
CA ASN A 85 -13.97 -8.08 2.29
C ASN A 85 -13.73 -6.58 2.02
N PHE A 86 -12.57 -6.20 1.47
CA PHE A 86 -12.15 -4.83 1.21
C PHE A 86 -11.93 -4.62 -0.28
N ALA A 87 -12.02 -3.37 -0.74
CA ALA A 87 -11.63 -3.03 -2.11
C ALA A 87 -10.12 -2.83 -2.22
N LYS A 88 -9.54 -3.12 -3.39
CA LYS A 88 -8.14 -2.78 -3.69
C LYS A 88 -7.88 -1.26 -3.67
N PRO A 89 -6.66 -0.82 -3.31
CA PRO A 89 -6.23 0.56 -3.54
C PRO A 89 -6.22 0.90 -5.03
N GLU A 90 -6.27 2.18 -5.39
CA GLU A 90 -6.09 2.57 -6.79
C GLU A 90 -4.72 2.11 -7.30
N LEU A 91 -4.67 1.52 -8.51
CA LEU A 91 -3.46 0.91 -9.06
C LEU A 91 -2.26 1.86 -9.05
N GLU A 92 -2.46 3.15 -9.35
CA GLU A 92 -1.39 4.15 -9.34
C GLU A 92 -0.80 4.38 -7.94
N SER A 93 -1.66 4.46 -6.91
CA SER A 93 -1.23 4.59 -5.52
C SER A 93 -0.48 3.34 -5.06
N PHE A 94 -0.95 2.15 -5.43
CA PHE A 94 -0.30 0.88 -5.13
C PHE A 94 1.05 0.76 -5.85
N LYS A 95 1.12 1.10 -7.14
CA LYS A 95 2.35 1.08 -7.92
C LYS A 95 3.44 1.93 -7.28
N ALA A 96 3.09 3.17 -6.91
CA ALA A 96 4.01 4.08 -6.23
C ALA A 96 4.45 3.51 -4.87
N ALA A 97 3.49 3.04 -4.06
CA ALA A 97 3.77 2.44 -2.76
C ALA A 97 4.70 1.22 -2.88
N PHE A 98 4.41 0.32 -3.82
CA PHE A 98 5.17 -0.91 -4.05
C PHE A 98 6.60 -0.62 -4.50
N LYS A 99 6.81 0.43 -5.32
CA LYS A 99 8.15 0.87 -5.73
C LYS A 99 9.01 1.23 -4.52
N GLY A 100 8.54 2.18 -3.70
CA GLY A 100 9.32 2.63 -2.54
C GLY A 100 9.39 1.58 -1.43
N TYR A 101 8.34 0.77 -1.24
CA TYR A 101 8.35 -0.34 -0.29
C TYR A 101 9.50 -1.32 -0.56
N ASN A 102 9.66 -1.78 -1.81
CA ASN A 102 10.73 -2.72 -2.15
C ASN A 102 12.11 -2.11 -1.94
N LYS A 103 12.31 -0.87 -2.35
CA LYS A 103 13.59 -0.16 -2.12
C LYS A 103 13.91 -0.02 -0.63
N LEU A 104 12.93 0.36 0.19
CA LEU A 104 13.12 0.50 1.64
C LEU A 104 13.36 -0.85 2.33
N LYS A 105 12.72 -1.92 1.83
CA LYS A 105 12.95 -3.29 2.29
C LYS A 105 14.38 -3.75 1.97
N GLU A 106 14.84 -3.51 0.74
CA GLU A 106 16.23 -3.80 0.31
C GLU A 106 17.26 -3.01 1.12
N GLU A 107 16.95 -1.76 1.49
CA GLU A 107 17.77 -0.92 2.38
C GLU A 107 17.74 -1.36 3.86
N GLY A 108 16.93 -2.37 4.22
CA GLY A 108 16.80 -2.88 5.59
C GLY A 108 16.01 -1.98 6.54
N LYS A 109 15.27 -0.99 6.02
CA LYS A 109 14.45 -0.05 6.80
C LYS A 109 13.07 -0.58 7.17
N ILE A 110 12.64 -1.67 6.52
CA ILE A 110 11.35 -2.33 6.76
C ILE A 110 11.61 -3.70 7.37
N LYS A 111 11.20 -3.89 8.63
CA LYS A 111 11.30 -5.19 9.33
C LYS A 111 9.94 -5.85 9.48
N ASN A 112 8.89 -5.04 9.66
CA ASN A 112 7.52 -5.50 9.61
C ASN A 112 6.98 -5.34 8.18
N GLU A 113 6.76 -6.46 7.48
CA GLU A 113 6.41 -6.50 6.06
C GLU A 113 4.92 -6.16 5.78
N ILE A 114 4.36 -5.26 6.57
CA ILE A 114 3.06 -4.65 6.33
C ILE A 114 3.27 -3.33 5.57
N LEU A 115 2.54 -3.18 4.47
CA LEU A 115 2.46 -1.94 3.70
C LEU A 115 1.13 -1.23 4.01
N THR A 116 1.23 0.01 4.47
CA THR A 116 0.09 0.89 4.66
C THR A 116 0.07 1.97 3.59
N ILE A 117 -1.05 2.12 2.88
CA ILE A 117 -1.23 3.13 1.84
C ILE A 117 -2.33 4.09 2.28
N ILE A 118 -2.07 5.39 2.22
CA ILE A 118 -3.07 6.45 2.36
C ILE A 118 -3.13 7.22 1.04
N ASP A 119 -4.28 7.20 0.38
CA ASP A 119 -4.49 7.92 -0.87
C ASP A 119 -5.23 9.24 -0.62
N PHE A 120 -4.50 10.35 -0.61
CA PHE A 120 -5.06 11.68 -0.40
C PHE A 120 -5.67 12.32 -1.65
N THR A 121 -5.62 11.67 -2.82
CA THR A 121 -6.43 12.09 -3.97
C THR A 121 -7.94 11.89 -3.71
N LYS A 122 -8.28 10.97 -2.79
CA LYS A 122 -9.66 10.61 -2.45
C LYS A 122 -10.22 11.48 -1.33
N SER A 123 -11.55 11.66 -1.34
CA SER A 123 -12.26 12.42 -0.31
C SER A 123 -11.98 11.85 1.08
N SER A 124 -11.86 12.69 2.10
CA SER A 124 -11.73 12.22 3.48
C SER A 124 -12.90 11.34 3.94
N THR A 125 -14.05 11.41 3.27
CA THR A 125 -15.22 10.57 3.57
C THR A 125 -15.12 9.16 2.97
N GLU A 126 -14.18 8.92 2.07
CA GLU A 126 -13.93 7.61 1.46
C GLU A 126 -12.95 6.78 2.30
N ARG A 127 -13.10 5.44 2.23
CA ARG A 127 -12.15 4.51 2.83
C ARG A 127 -10.84 4.49 2.04
N ARG A 128 -10.00 5.50 2.30
CA ARG A 128 -8.78 5.84 1.56
C ARG A 128 -7.47 5.42 2.22
N MET A 129 -7.54 4.55 3.23
CA MET A 129 -6.38 3.91 3.84
C MET A 129 -6.50 2.40 3.73
N TRP A 130 -5.43 1.74 3.29
CA TRP A 130 -5.30 0.28 3.20
C TRP A 130 -4.13 -0.20 4.06
N VAL A 131 -4.29 -1.35 4.70
CA VAL A 131 -3.23 -2.08 5.40
C VAL A 131 -3.11 -3.44 4.73
N ILE A 132 -1.94 -3.76 4.18
CA ILE A 132 -1.71 -4.91 3.31
C ILE A 132 -0.56 -5.73 3.90
N ASP A 133 -0.80 -7.03 4.09
CA ASP A 133 0.28 -7.98 4.40
C ASP A 133 1.01 -8.34 3.11
N MET A 134 2.26 -7.90 2.97
CA MET A 134 3.04 -8.12 1.75
C MET A 134 3.64 -9.53 1.65
N LYS A 135 3.52 -10.36 2.69
CA LYS A 135 3.91 -11.78 2.66
C LYS A 135 2.78 -12.67 2.19
N THR A 136 1.56 -12.39 2.64
CA THR A 136 0.37 -13.17 2.29
C THR A 136 -0.43 -12.57 1.14
N HIS A 137 -0.15 -11.30 0.80
CA HIS A 137 -0.90 -10.47 -0.14
C HIS A 137 -2.34 -10.17 0.34
N ASP A 138 -2.65 -10.37 1.62
CA ASP A 138 -3.97 -10.08 2.16
C ASP A 138 -4.17 -8.58 2.43
N ILE A 139 -5.31 -8.02 1.99
CA ILE A 139 -5.77 -6.71 2.48
C ILE A 139 -6.40 -6.93 3.87
N LEU A 140 -5.71 -6.45 4.90
CA LEU A 140 -6.09 -6.64 6.31
C LEU A 140 -7.12 -5.62 6.79
N TYR A 141 -7.02 -4.37 6.32
CA TYR A 141 -7.95 -3.29 6.66
C TYR A 141 -8.14 -2.32 5.50
N GLN A 142 -9.34 -1.77 5.40
CA GLN A 142 -9.65 -0.57 4.63
C GLN A 142 -10.52 0.41 5.46
N THR A 143 -10.05 1.64 5.65
CA THR A 143 -10.73 2.60 6.54
C THR A 143 -10.60 4.04 6.05
N VAL A 144 -11.42 4.93 6.63
CA VAL A 144 -11.30 6.37 6.44
C VAL A 144 -10.15 6.91 7.29
N VAL A 145 -9.51 8.00 6.86
CA VAL A 145 -8.40 8.61 7.61
C VAL A 145 -8.41 10.13 7.45
N SER A 146 -8.31 10.85 8.57
CA SER A 146 -8.24 12.31 8.61
C SER A 146 -6.87 12.83 8.18
N HIS A 147 -6.83 14.08 7.75
CA HIS A 147 -5.61 14.81 7.37
C HIS A 147 -5.49 16.13 8.17
N GLY A 148 -4.36 16.83 8.01
CA GLY A 148 -4.11 18.11 8.67
C GLY A 148 -5.08 19.22 8.23
N ARG A 149 -5.54 20.05 9.16
CA ARG A 149 -6.57 21.07 8.92
C ARG A 149 -6.23 22.10 7.84
N ASN A 150 -4.94 22.36 7.65
CA ASN A 150 -4.46 23.32 6.64
C ASN A 150 -4.13 22.63 5.30
N SER A 151 -4.31 21.32 5.18
CA SER A 151 -4.17 20.59 3.91
C SER A 151 -5.43 20.67 3.06
N GLY A 152 -6.57 21.02 3.65
CA GLY A 152 -7.85 21.19 2.97
C GLY A 152 -9.04 20.93 3.87
N LYS A 153 -10.24 20.88 3.28
CA LYS A 153 -11.49 20.59 4.01
C LYS A 153 -11.91 19.14 3.82
N GLU A 154 -12.46 18.81 2.66
CA GLU A 154 -12.83 17.43 2.30
C GLU A 154 -11.63 16.68 1.71
N PHE A 155 -10.98 17.29 0.72
CA PHE A 155 -9.79 16.79 0.04
C PHE A 155 -8.53 17.43 0.63
N ALA A 156 -7.45 16.67 0.69
CA ALA A 156 -6.14 17.17 1.12
C ALA A 156 -5.34 17.57 -0.13
N ASN A 157 -5.23 18.86 -0.39
CA ASN A 157 -4.63 19.41 -1.62
C ASN A 157 -3.34 20.21 -1.36
N ASP A 158 -2.93 20.40 -0.10
CA ASP A 158 -1.78 21.21 0.25
C ASP A 158 -0.97 20.52 1.36
N PHE A 159 0.34 20.42 1.19
CA PHE A 159 1.21 19.58 2.01
C PHE A 159 2.44 20.35 2.45
N SER A 160 2.99 20.01 3.62
CA SER A 160 4.18 20.66 4.12
C SER A 160 4.97 19.80 5.09
N ASN A 161 6.29 19.92 5.00
CA ASN A 161 7.26 19.41 5.99
C ASN A 161 7.55 20.43 7.11
N ALA A 162 7.01 21.65 7.04
CA ALA A 162 7.34 22.71 8.00
C ALA A 162 6.62 22.50 9.33
N ARG A 163 7.33 22.84 10.41
CA ARG A 163 6.77 22.89 11.78
C ARG A 163 5.62 23.90 11.85
N GLU A 164 4.62 23.62 12.69
CA GLU A 164 3.43 24.46 12.91
C GLU A 164 2.61 24.78 11.65
N SER A 165 2.87 24.13 10.52
CA SER A 165 2.08 24.31 9.28
C SER A 165 0.65 23.79 9.40
N TYR A 166 0.42 22.85 10.31
CA TYR A 166 -0.81 22.07 10.47
C TYR A 166 -1.30 21.35 9.21
N LYS A 167 -0.37 21.11 8.28
CA LYS A 167 -0.57 20.35 7.05
C LYS A 167 -0.02 18.94 7.24
N SER A 168 -0.62 17.97 6.56
CA SER A 168 0.03 16.66 6.39
C SER A 168 1.22 16.79 5.42
N SER A 169 2.14 15.82 5.46
CA SER A 169 3.22 15.67 4.46
C SER A 169 3.02 14.37 3.69
N LEU A 170 3.40 14.36 2.41
CA LEU A 170 3.35 13.18 1.56
C LEU A 170 4.55 12.25 1.82
N GLY A 171 4.58 11.14 1.10
CA GLY A 171 5.77 10.32 0.97
C GLY A 171 5.84 9.13 1.89
N PHE A 172 7.03 8.54 1.96
CA PHE A 172 7.31 7.32 2.71
C PHE A 172 7.70 7.62 4.16
N TYR A 173 7.14 6.82 5.06
CA TYR A 173 7.43 6.80 6.48
C TYR A 173 7.75 5.38 6.92
N THR A 174 8.62 5.25 7.91
CA THR A 174 8.72 4.02 8.72
C THR A 174 7.92 4.24 10.01
N THR A 175 7.11 3.25 10.39
CA THR A 175 6.44 3.26 11.69
C THR A 175 7.41 2.87 12.80
N ALA A 176 7.22 3.41 14.00
CA ALA A 176 8.19 3.24 15.08
C ALA A 176 7.52 2.78 16.38
N GLU A 177 7.98 3.29 17.51
CA GLU A 177 7.45 2.95 18.82
C GLU A 177 6.04 3.50 19.05
N THR A 178 5.29 2.80 19.90
CA THR A 178 3.99 3.25 20.40
C THR A 178 4.14 3.94 21.75
N TYR A 179 3.22 4.85 22.06
CA TYR A 179 3.10 5.47 23.38
C TYR A 179 1.63 5.79 23.69
N MET A 180 1.34 6.05 24.96
CA MET A 180 0.01 6.49 25.40
C MET A 180 0.00 8.02 25.49
N GLY A 181 -0.72 8.67 24.58
CA GLY A 181 -0.91 10.12 24.53
C GLY A 181 -2.33 10.54 24.91
N LYS A 182 -2.65 11.83 24.70
CA LYS A 182 -4.01 12.38 24.94
C LYS A 182 -5.11 11.72 24.11
N HIS A 183 -4.73 11.06 23.01
CA HIS A 183 -5.61 10.33 22.10
C HIS A 183 -5.55 8.80 22.33
N GLY A 184 -5.00 8.36 23.47
CA GLY A 184 -4.75 6.95 23.76
C GLY A 184 -3.53 6.41 23.03
N LEU A 185 -3.58 5.14 22.62
CA LEU A 185 -2.50 4.48 21.90
C LEU A 185 -2.17 5.25 20.61
N SER A 186 -0.94 5.71 20.51
CA SER A 186 -0.42 6.51 19.41
C SER A 186 0.86 5.88 18.88
N LEU A 187 1.05 5.92 17.56
CA LEU A 187 2.18 5.32 16.86
C LEU A 187 3.04 6.41 16.23
N ARG A 188 4.32 6.47 16.62
CA ARG A 188 5.25 7.44 16.03
C ARG A 188 5.63 7.06 14.61
N LEU A 189 5.85 8.10 13.78
CA LEU A 189 6.25 7.98 12.38
C LEU A 189 7.59 8.68 12.17
N ASP A 190 8.48 8.03 11.43
CA ASP A 190 9.74 8.61 10.94
C ASP A 190 9.61 8.88 9.45
N GLY A 191 9.75 10.14 9.04
CA GLY A 191 9.75 10.51 7.63
C GLY A 191 11.07 10.14 6.97
N LEU A 192 11.00 9.48 5.82
CA LEU A 192 12.15 8.91 5.13
C LEU A 192 12.66 9.75 3.96
N GLU A 193 12.00 10.86 3.65
CA GLU A 193 12.27 11.65 2.45
C GLU A 193 12.68 13.08 2.82
N ALA A 194 13.97 13.39 2.58
CA ALA A 194 14.58 14.67 2.87
C ALA A 194 13.81 15.83 2.23
N GLY A 195 13.44 16.83 3.03
CA GLY A 195 12.67 18.00 2.55
C GLY A 195 11.19 17.74 2.23
N ILE A 196 10.75 16.48 2.18
CA ILE A 196 9.36 16.10 1.90
C ILE A 196 8.60 15.81 3.20
N ASN A 197 9.16 14.94 4.05
CA ASN A 197 8.56 14.55 5.32
C ASN A 197 9.57 14.34 6.45
N SER A 198 10.85 14.66 6.23
CA SER A 198 11.94 14.45 7.20
C SER A 198 11.71 15.01 8.60
N ASN A 199 10.83 16.01 8.76
CA ASN A 199 10.54 16.61 10.07
C ASN A 199 9.36 15.93 10.78
N ALA A 200 8.84 14.80 10.28
CA ALA A 200 7.66 14.14 10.83
C ALA A 200 7.77 13.86 12.34
N ARG A 201 8.91 13.34 12.78
CA ARG A 201 9.17 13.03 14.19
C ARG A 201 9.22 14.29 15.05
N GLU A 202 9.93 15.32 14.62
CA GLU A 202 10.03 16.62 15.31
C GLU A 202 8.69 17.38 15.37
N ARG A 203 7.81 17.11 14.41
CA ARG A 203 6.46 17.68 14.31
C ARG A 203 5.41 16.88 15.08
N ASP A 204 5.82 15.84 15.80
CA ASP A 204 4.95 14.87 16.48
C ASP A 204 3.84 14.33 15.57
N ILE A 205 4.18 14.05 14.30
CA ILE A 205 3.27 13.38 13.37
C ILE A 205 3.20 11.90 13.75
N VAL A 206 2.00 11.46 14.13
CA VAL A 206 1.73 10.11 14.65
C VAL A 206 0.43 9.58 14.03
N ILE A 207 0.26 8.25 14.02
CA ILE A 207 -1.07 7.65 13.84
C ILE A 207 -1.74 7.53 15.19
N HIS A 208 -2.98 8.00 15.31
CA HIS A 208 -3.76 7.92 16.54
C HIS A 208 -5.26 7.80 16.27
N ALA A 209 -6.03 7.44 17.30
CA ALA A 209 -7.47 7.44 17.24
C ALA A 209 -8.06 8.85 17.43
N ALA A 210 -9.20 9.15 16.81
CA ALA A 210 -9.91 10.41 17.06
C ALA A 210 -11.42 10.27 16.85
N ASP A 211 -12.21 10.88 17.73
CA ASP A 211 -13.68 10.94 17.61
C ASP A 211 -14.12 11.68 16.34
N TYR A 212 -13.30 12.62 15.88
CA TYR A 212 -13.57 13.40 14.67
C TYR A 212 -13.23 12.63 13.38
N ALA A 213 -12.49 11.52 13.48
CA ALA A 213 -12.20 10.61 12.36
C ALA A 213 -13.33 9.55 12.27
N ASN A 214 -14.56 10.03 12.11
CA ASN A 214 -15.78 9.21 12.19
C ASN A 214 -16.54 9.24 10.87
N GLU A 215 -16.84 8.06 10.31
CA GLU A 215 -17.55 7.91 9.04
C GLU A 215 -18.96 8.54 9.05
N ASN A 216 -19.70 8.44 10.16
CA ASN A 216 -21.04 9.02 10.25
C ASN A 216 -20.95 10.56 10.24
N LEU A 217 -19.96 11.12 10.91
CA LEU A 217 -19.70 12.55 10.86
C LEU A 217 -19.33 12.97 9.43
N GLY A 218 -18.43 12.22 8.78
CA GLY A 218 -18.07 12.42 7.37
C GLY A 218 -19.28 12.43 6.43
N LYS A 219 -20.19 11.45 6.56
CA LYS A 219 -21.43 11.37 5.78
C LYS A 219 -22.37 12.55 6.01
N ASN A 220 -22.47 13.04 7.25
CA ASN A 220 -23.42 14.08 7.60
C ASN A 220 -22.93 15.49 7.20
N GLN A 221 -21.63 15.78 7.31
CA GLN A 221 -21.09 17.12 7.05
C GLN A 221 -20.29 17.25 5.75
N GLY A 222 -20.02 16.13 5.05
CA GLY A 222 -19.27 16.08 3.79
C GLY A 222 -17.74 16.04 3.93
N TYR A 223 -17.20 15.90 5.15
CA TYR A 223 -15.75 15.75 5.39
C TYR A 223 -15.48 15.17 6.78
N LEU A 224 -14.38 14.45 6.98
CA LEU A 224 -13.93 14.08 8.33
C LEU A 224 -13.44 15.31 9.10
N GLY A 225 -13.44 15.27 10.43
CA GLY A 225 -12.66 16.23 11.19
C GLY A 225 -11.17 16.12 10.88
N ARG A 226 -10.41 17.17 11.21
CA ARG A 226 -9.03 17.35 10.75
C ARG A 226 -8.09 17.55 11.93
N SER A 227 -6.91 16.94 11.82
CA SER A 227 -5.85 16.99 12.83
C SER A 227 -4.95 18.21 12.61
N LEU A 228 -3.82 18.27 13.33
CA LEU A 228 -2.74 19.23 13.10
C LEU A 228 -1.64 18.67 12.18
N GLY A 229 -1.93 17.62 11.41
CA GLY A 229 -1.00 17.01 10.44
C GLY A 229 -1.00 15.47 10.48
N CYS A 230 -1.31 14.91 11.65
CA CYS A 230 -1.39 13.47 11.91
C CYS A 230 -2.47 12.77 11.07
N PRO A 231 -2.19 11.58 10.51
CA PRO A 231 -3.23 10.66 10.08
C PRO A 231 -4.01 10.16 11.30
N ALA A 232 -5.29 10.51 11.40
CA ALA A 232 -6.14 10.06 12.51
C ALA A 232 -7.21 9.08 12.04
N LEU A 233 -7.43 8.04 12.83
CA LEU A 233 -8.26 6.88 12.49
C LEU A 233 -9.52 6.80 13.36
N PRO A 234 -10.59 6.13 12.89
CA PRO A 234 -11.73 5.82 13.74
C PRO A 234 -11.31 4.97 14.95
N ASN A 235 -11.86 5.30 16.14
CA ASN A 235 -11.58 4.57 17.38
C ASN A 235 -11.74 3.05 17.25
N ALA A 236 -12.76 2.61 16.49
CA ALA A 236 -13.10 1.20 16.32
C ALA A 236 -11.98 0.34 15.68
N VAL A 237 -11.09 0.97 14.89
CA VAL A 237 -10.03 0.25 14.14
C VAL A 237 -8.62 0.65 14.55
N ALA A 238 -8.44 1.85 15.12
CA ALA A 238 -7.13 2.43 15.39
C ALA A 238 -6.21 1.50 16.20
N HIS A 239 -6.69 0.93 17.31
CA HIS A 239 -5.88 0.07 18.16
C HIS A 239 -5.39 -1.20 17.43
N LYS A 240 -6.25 -1.82 16.61
CA LYS A 240 -5.90 -3.03 15.85
C LYS A 240 -4.90 -2.70 14.74
N ILE A 241 -5.15 -1.63 13.99
CA ILE A 241 -4.26 -1.17 12.92
C ILE A 241 -2.89 -0.80 13.50
N ILE A 242 -2.81 0.01 14.56
CA ILE A 242 -1.54 0.39 15.19
C ILE A 242 -0.72 -0.83 15.60
N ASN A 243 -1.36 -1.86 16.19
CA ASN A 243 -0.63 -3.07 16.58
C ASN A 243 -0.16 -3.93 15.41
N LEU A 244 -0.84 -3.86 14.25
CA LEU A 244 -0.39 -4.54 13.03
C LEU A 244 0.78 -3.82 12.37
N ILE A 245 0.78 -2.49 12.39
CA ILE A 245 1.70 -1.69 11.60
C ILE A 245 2.86 -1.12 12.41
N LYS A 246 2.94 -1.32 13.73
CA LYS A 246 4.09 -0.86 14.53
C LYS A 246 5.37 -1.62 14.18
N ASP A 247 6.49 -1.19 14.75
CA ASP A 247 7.78 -1.90 14.68
C ASP A 247 8.36 -1.99 13.25
N GLU A 248 8.61 -0.83 12.64
CA GLU A 248 9.30 -0.67 11.35
C GLU A 248 8.56 -1.27 10.16
N SER A 249 7.26 -0.97 10.06
CA SER A 249 6.45 -1.18 8.85
C SER A 249 6.48 0.03 7.92
N CYS A 250 6.08 -0.17 6.67
CA CYS A 250 6.04 0.89 5.67
C CYS A 250 4.68 1.60 5.68
N LEU A 251 4.70 2.93 5.75
CA LEU A 251 3.54 3.78 5.49
C LEU A 251 3.85 4.71 4.31
N PHE A 252 2.94 4.76 3.35
CA PHE A 252 3.02 5.64 2.19
C PHE A 252 1.80 6.55 2.11
N ILE A 253 2.05 7.86 2.02
CA ILE A 253 1.00 8.86 1.82
C ILE A 253 1.11 9.42 0.39
N TYR A 254 0.13 9.07 -0.44
CA TYR A 254 0.10 9.35 -1.87
C TYR A 254 -0.78 10.54 -2.23
N HIS A 255 -0.38 11.30 -3.26
CA HIS A 255 -1.27 12.22 -3.97
C HIS A 255 -0.79 12.43 -5.42
N ALA A 256 -1.59 12.05 -6.41
CA ALA A 256 -1.23 12.03 -7.84
C ALA A 256 -0.86 13.40 -8.43
N ASP A 257 -1.62 14.45 -8.10
CA ASP A 257 -1.44 15.78 -8.73
C ASP A 257 -0.28 16.61 -8.17
N LYS A 258 0.54 16.02 -7.29
CA LYS A 258 1.73 16.69 -6.75
C LYS A 258 2.96 16.27 -7.53
N GLN A 259 3.05 16.77 -8.76
CA GLN A 259 4.18 16.51 -9.66
C GLN A 259 5.53 16.89 -9.03
N ASP A 260 5.55 17.97 -8.26
CA ASP A 260 6.70 18.36 -7.44
C ASP A 260 7.16 17.23 -6.50
N TYR A 261 6.23 16.52 -5.88
CA TYR A 261 6.57 15.39 -5.02
C TYR A 261 7.07 14.19 -5.84
N LEU A 262 6.33 13.80 -6.88
CA LEU A 262 6.66 12.63 -7.70
C LEU A 262 8.05 12.75 -8.37
N THR A 263 8.47 13.98 -8.69
CA THR A 263 9.79 14.26 -9.28
C THR A 263 10.92 14.39 -8.25
N LYS A 264 10.62 14.89 -7.04
CA LYS A 264 11.62 15.09 -5.97
C LYS A 264 11.90 13.81 -5.16
N SER A 265 10.97 12.87 -5.12
CA SER A 265 11.12 11.63 -4.35
C SER A 265 12.22 10.73 -4.91
N GLU A 266 13.31 10.53 -4.15
CA GLU A 266 14.37 9.57 -4.51
C GLU A 266 13.90 8.09 -4.43
N LEU A 267 12.78 7.83 -3.73
CA LEU A 267 12.19 6.50 -3.62
C LEU A 267 11.28 6.15 -4.80
N LEU A 268 10.79 7.15 -5.53
CA LEU A 268 9.96 6.98 -6.72
C LEU A 268 10.71 7.14 -8.04
N LYS A 269 11.99 7.53 -8.02
CA LYS A 269 12.88 7.52 -9.20
C LYS A 269 13.25 6.13 -9.64
#